data_AF-A0A5C8U6H7-F1
#
_entry.id   AF-A0A5C8U6H7-F1
#
_cell.length_a   1.000
_cell.length_b   1.000
_cell.length_c   1.000
_cell.angle_alpha   90.00
_cell.angle_beta   90.00
_cell.angle_gamma   90.00
#
_symmetry.space_group_name_H-M   'P 1'
#
loop_
_entity.id
_entity.type
_entity.pdbx_description
1 polymer ?
#
loop_
_entity_poly.entity_id
_entity_poly.type
_entity_poly.pdbx_seq_one_letter_code
_entity_poly.pdbx_strand_id
1 'polypeptide(L)' 'MTDTPKNPAFDHAAYASAAAAMLALPIDPAWMPTIVANLRVLHAAADHVGTFPLPDEAEAASIFTA' A
#
# COMPACT_ATOMS: atom_id res chain seq x y z
N MET A 1 15.38 18.50 -16.89
CA MET A 1 14.90 19.02 -15.60
C MET A 1 13.50 18.44 -15.40
N THR A 2 13.42 17.18 -14.99
CA THR A 2 12.14 16.51 -14.72
C THR A 2 11.76 16.85 -13.29
N ASP A 3 10.80 17.75 -13.15
CA ASP A 3 10.12 18.00 -11.89
C ASP A 3 9.37 16.71 -11.53
N THR A 4 9.94 15.89 -10.65
CA THR A 4 9.30 14.67 -10.17
C THR A 4 8.02 15.11 -9.47
N PRO A 5 6.82 14.74 -9.96
CA PRO A 5 5.58 15.14 -9.32
C PRO A 5 5.63 14.68 -7.86
N LYS A 6 5.60 15.65 -6.94
CA LYS A 6 5.53 15.37 -5.51
C LYS A 6 4.16 14.76 -5.26
N ASN A 7 4.14 13.43 -5.11
CA ASN A 7 2.92 12.70 -4.80
C ASN A 7 2.31 13.32 -3.53
N PRO A 8 1.00 13.63 -3.49
CA PRO A 8 0.38 14.09 -2.27
C PRO A 8 0.64 13.08 -1.15
N ALA A 9 0.77 13.58 0.08
CA ALA A 9 0.97 12.72 1.24
C ALA A 9 -0.14 11.66 1.31
N PHE A 10 0.24 10.40 1.49
CA PHE A 10 -0.72 9.29 1.53
C PHE A 10 -1.58 9.36 2.80
N ASP A 11 -2.89 9.52 2.63
CA ASP A 11 -3.86 9.49 3.72
C ASP A 11 -4.34 8.06 3.98
N HIS A 12 -3.78 7.45 5.02
CA HIS A 12 -4.06 6.08 5.43
C HIS A 12 -5.50 5.88 5.91
N ALA A 13 -6.14 6.90 6.51
CA ALA A 13 -7.51 6.80 7.01
C ALA A 13 -8.51 6.87 5.85
N ALA A 14 -8.29 7.81 4.92
CA ALA A 14 -9.07 7.90 3.70
C ALA A 14 -8.94 6.62 2.86
N TYR A 15 -7.71 6.08 2.72
CA TYR A 15 -7.47 4.82 2.05
C TYR A 15 -8.20 3.65 2.72
N ALA A 16 -8.07 3.49 4.05
CA ALA A 16 -8.73 2.42 4.79
C ALA A 16 -10.26 2.45 4.62
N SER A 17 -10.87 3.64 4.70
CA SER A 17 -12.31 3.81 4.51
C SER A 17 -12.75 3.48 3.08
N ALA A 18 -12.00 3.95 2.07
CA ALA A 18 -12.31 3.70 0.67
C ALA A 18 -12.16 2.21 0.31
N ALA A 19 -11.08 1.59 0.76
CA ALA A 19 -10.81 0.17 0.55
C ALA A 19 -11.88 -0.70 1.22
N ALA A 20 -12.27 -0.39 2.46
CA ALA A 20 -13.34 -1.10 3.16
C ALA A 20 -14.67 -1.04 2.41
N ALA A 21 -15.05 0.15 1.93
CA ALA A 21 -16.26 0.33 1.14
C ALA A 21 -16.20 -0.44 -0.20
N MET A 22 -15.08 -0.35 -0.91
CA MET A 22 -14.87 -1.04 -2.19
C MET A 22 -14.94 -2.56 -2.05
N LEU A 23 -14.38 -3.10 -0.97
CA LEU A 23 -14.34 -4.54 -0.69
C LEU A 23 -15.60 -5.05 0.04
N ALA A 24 -16.57 -4.18 0.33
CA ALA A 24 -17.72 -4.47 1.19
C ALA A 24 -17.31 -5.13 2.53
N LEU A 25 -16.17 -4.70 3.09
CA LEU A 25 -15.61 -5.23 4.32
C LEU A 25 -16.20 -4.47 5.52
N PRO A 26 -17.04 -5.10 6.36
CA PRO A 26 -17.52 -4.45 7.57
C PRO A 26 -16.35 -4.31 8.55
N ILE A 27 -16.02 -3.06 8.90
CA ILE A 27 -15.01 -2.75 9.91
C ILE A 27 -15.73 -2.09 11.09
N ASP A 28 -15.58 -2.70 12.26
CA ASP A 28 -16.01 -2.05 13.50
C ASP A 28 -15.19 -0.76 13.70
N PRO A 29 -15.82 0.41 13.89
CA PRO A 29 -15.13 1.69 14.08
C PRO A 29 -14.04 1.67 15.16
N ALA A 30 -14.17 0.83 16.19
CA ALA A 30 -13.17 0.67 17.24
C ALA A 30 -11.81 0.17 16.72
N TRP A 31 -11.78 -0.51 15.56
CA TRP A 31 -10.57 -1.05 14.95
C TRP A 31 -9.86 -0.07 14.01
N MET A 32 -10.54 0.99 13.57
CA MET A 32 -10.00 1.95 12.60
C MET A 32 -8.65 2.56 13.02
N PRO A 33 -8.44 2.98 14.28
CA PRO A 33 -7.14 3.51 14.70
C PRO A 33 -5.99 2.51 14.53
N THR A 34 -6.22 1.25 14.88
CA THR A 34 -5.22 0.16 14.77
C THR A 34 -4.94 -0.18 13.31
N ILE A 35 -5.97 -0.23 12.47
CA ILE A 35 -5.82 -0.46 11.02
C ILE A 35 -4.95 0.64 10.41
N VAL A 36 -5.23 1.91 10.72
CA VAL A 36 -4.44 3.06 10.25
C VAL A 36 -3.00 2.99 10.74
N ALA A 37 -2.76 2.57 11.99
CA ALA A 37 -1.41 2.38 12.52
C ALA A 37 -0.63 1.32 11.73
N ASN A 38 -1.26 0.18 11.42
CA ASN A 38 -0.63 -0.89 10.64
C ASN A 38 -0.38 -0.46 9.18
N LEU A 39 -1.32 0.25 8.56
CA LEU A 39 -1.15 0.78 7.22
C LEU A 39 0.04 1.75 7.12
N ARG A 40 0.30 2.55 8.17
CA ARG A 40 1.49 3.42 8.20
C ARG A 40 2.80 2.63 8.15
N VAL A 41 2.87 1.54 8.90
CA VAL A 41 4.06 0.66 8.90
C VAL A 41 4.21 -0.02 7.53
N LEU A 42 3.12 -0.54 6.98
CA LEU A 42 3.13 -1.18 5.66
C LEU A 42 3.50 -0.21 4.55
N HIS A 43 3.01 1.03 4.59
CA HIS A 43 3.33 2.05 3.60
C HIS A 43 4.82 2.41 3.65
N ALA A 44 5.42 2.57 4.82
CA ALA A 44 6.86 2.80 4.95
C ALA A 44 7.70 1.61 4.40
N ALA A 45 7.24 0.37 4.62
CA ALA A 45 7.88 -0.81 4.04
C ALA A 45 7.73 -0.85 2.51
N ALA A 46 6.56 -0.47 2.00
CA ALA A 46 6.29 -0.39 0.57
C ALA A 46 7.15 0.69 -0.10
N ASP A 47 7.31 1.87 0.53
CA ASP A 47 8.23 2.92 0.06
C ASP A 47 9.65 2.39 -0.07
N HIS A 48 10.13 1.62 0.93
CA HIS A 48 11.46 1.01 0.86
C HIS A 48 11.58 0.03 -0.32
N VAL A 49 10.64 -0.89 -0.47
CA VAL A 49 10.62 -1.85 -1.59
C VAL A 49 10.51 -1.14 -2.94
N GLY A 50 9.74 -0.05 -3.01
CA GLY A 50 9.56 0.76 -4.22
C GLY A 50 10.84 1.46 -4.70
N THR A 51 11.91 1.49 -3.88
CA THR A 51 13.23 1.98 -4.31
C THR A 51 14.05 0.95 -5.09
N PHE A 52 13.65 -0.32 -5.09
CA PHE A 52 14.39 -1.37 -5.79
C PHE A 52 14.21 -1.21 -7.30
N PRO A 53 15.28 -1.32 -8.11
CA PRO A 53 15.14 -1.27 -9.56
C PRO A 53 14.30 -2.45 -10.03
N LEU A 54 13.29 -2.17 -10.86
CA LEU A 54 12.43 -3.19 -11.47
C LEU A 54 12.62 -3.14 -13.00
N PRO A 55 13.57 -3.92 -13.56
CA PRO A 55 13.72 -4.07 -15.00
C PRO A 55 12.45 -4.63 -15.65
N ASP A 56 12.21 -4.29 -16.92
CA ASP A 56 11.06 -4.81 -17.67
C ASP A 56 11.14 -6.35 -17.83
N GLU A 57 12.34 -6.92 -17.85
CA GLU A 57 12.58 -8.36 -17.93
C GLU A 57 12.43 -9.08 -16.57
N ALA A 58 12.19 -8.36 -15.48
CA ALA A 58 11.99 -8.96 -14.17
C ALA A 58 10.66 -9.73 -14.14
N GLU A 59 10.75 -11.04 -13.97
CA GLU A 59 9.58 -11.88 -13.76
C GLU A 59 9.20 -11.96 -12.28
N ALA A 60 7.92 -12.21 -12.00
CA ALA A 60 7.48 -12.49 -10.64
C ALA A 60 8.20 -13.73 -10.09
N ALA A 61 8.48 -13.75 -8.78
CA ALA A 61 9.10 -14.90 -8.13
C ALA A 61 8.29 -16.18 -8.39
N SER A 62 8.99 -17.31 -8.60
CA SER A 62 8.39 -18.57 -9.04
C SER A 62 7.25 -19.05 -8.13
N ILE A 63 6.23 -19.62 -8.76
CA ILE A 63 5.10 -20.29 -8.11
C ILE A 63 5.42 -21.79 -8.03
N PHE A 64 5.11 -22.42 -6.90
CA PHE A 64 5.27 -23.86 -6.69
C PHE A 64 4.56 -24.68 -7.78
N THR A 65 5.27 -25.64 -8.37
CA THR A 65 4.75 -26.62 -9.35
C THR A 65 4.68 -28.00 -8.70
N ALA A 66 3.53 -28.66 -8.85
CA ALA A 66 3.22 -29.96 -8.23
C ALA A 66 3.96 -31.14 -8.87
#